data_AF-A0A094BD96-F1
#
_entry.id   AF-A0A094BD96-F1
#
_cell.length_a   1.000
_cell.length_b   1.000
_cell.length_c   1.000
_cell.angle_alpha   90.00
_cell.angle_beta   90.00
_cell.angle_gamma   90.00
#
_symmetry.space_group_name_H-M   'P 1'
#
loop_
_entity.id
_entity.type
_entity.pdbx_description
1 polymer ?
#
loop_
_entity_poly.entity_id
_entity_poly.type
_entity_poly.pdbx_seq_one_letter_code
_entity_poly.pdbx_strand_id
1 'polypeptide(L)'
;MRLAFTYGKYDSKFVSKGLVLARVYKHLGEELKWLWTKDLKVNTVHVDDVARALWAACEWQAKGKAGWDASTMGAVPTFNIVDHTNTNQGQLATH
;
A
#
# COMPACT_ATOMS: atom_id res chain seq x y z
N MET A 1 10.73 3.48 6.46
CA MET A 1 9.50 3.98 5.82
C MET A 1 8.34 3.09 6.21
N ARG A 2 7.13 3.66 6.33
CA ARG A 2 5.90 2.92 6.65
C ARG A 2 5.11 2.76 5.36
N LEU A 3 4.99 1.51 4.90
CA LEU A 3 4.32 1.18 3.64
C LEU A 3 2.88 0.75 3.89
N ALA A 4 1.97 1.23 3.05
CA ALA A 4 0.64 0.68 2.91
C ALA A 4 0.66 -0.72 2.24
N PHE A 5 -0.51 -1.30 1.94
CA PHE A 5 -0.55 -2.57 1.21
C PHE A 5 0.01 -2.38 -0.20
N THR A 6 1.22 -2.88 -0.40
CA THR A 6 1.89 -2.80 -1.70
C THR A 6 1.24 -3.77 -2.69
N TYR A 7 1.07 -3.34 -3.93
CA TYR A 7 0.62 -4.18 -5.04
C TYR A 7 1.42 -3.86 -6.31
N GLY A 8 1.47 -4.81 -7.24
CA GLY A 8 2.17 -4.65 -8.51
C GLY A 8 2.85 -5.94 -8.96
N LYS A 9 3.63 -5.85 -10.03
CA LYS A 9 4.38 -7.01 -10.55
C LYS A 9 5.31 -7.55 -9.47
N TYR A 10 5.35 -8.88 -9.35
CA TYR A 10 6.17 -9.62 -8.37
C TYR A 10 5.78 -9.42 -6.90
N ASP A 11 4.69 -8.72 -6.58
CA ASP A 11 4.14 -8.75 -5.22
C ASP A 11 3.35 -10.06 -5.00
N SER A 12 3.56 -10.70 -3.85
CA SER A 12 2.90 -11.95 -3.45
C SER A 12 2.10 -11.80 -2.15
N LYS A 13 1.81 -10.56 -1.75
CA LYS A 13 1.26 -10.25 -0.44
C LYS A 13 -0.26 -10.15 -0.52
N PHE A 14 -0.83 -9.13 0.11
CA PHE A 14 -2.25 -9.06 0.42
C PHE A 14 -3.12 -9.05 -0.85
N VAL A 15 -2.81 -8.16 -1.79
CA VAL A 15 -3.62 -7.99 -3.01
C VAL A 15 -3.54 -9.22 -3.91
N SER A 16 -2.34 -9.79 -4.11
CA SER A 16 -2.16 -11.00 -4.92
C SER A 16 -2.91 -12.21 -4.37
N LYS A 17 -2.92 -12.41 -3.05
CA LYS A 17 -3.72 -13.47 -2.41
C LYS A 17 -5.22 -13.21 -2.57
N GLY A 18 -5.65 -11.95 -2.44
CA GLY A 18 -7.04 -11.54 -2.67
C GLY A 18 -7.51 -11.89 -4.08
N LEU A 19 -6.71 -11.62 -5.10
CA LEU A 19 -7.03 -11.93 -6.50
C LEU A 19 -7.14 -13.44 -6.76
N VAL A 20 -6.24 -14.26 -6.20
CA VAL A 20 -6.31 -15.71 -6.32
C VAL A 20 -7.57 -16.25 -5.65
N LEU A 21 -7.90 -15.76 -4.45
CA LEU A 21 -9.11 -16.16 -3.74
C LEU A 21 -10.37 -15.78 -4.53
N ALA A 22 -10.44 -14.55 -5.05
CA ALA A 22 -11.54 -14.10 -5.89
C ALA A 22 -11.72 -14.99 -7.13
N ARG A 23 -10.61 -15.45 -7.75
CA ARG A 23 -10.66 -16.36 -8.89
C ARG A 23 -11.20 -17.74 -8.53
N VAL A 24 -10.84 -18.28 -7.35
CA VAL A 24 -11.36 -19.57 -6.86
C VAL A 24 -12.85 -19.48 -6.58
N TYR A 25 -13.32 -18.45 -5.88
CA TYR A 25 -14.75 -18.23 -5.60
C TYR A 25 -15.56 -18.06 -6.88
N LYS A 26 -15.03 -17.32 -7.87
CA LYS A 26 -15.63 -17.21 -9.20
C LYS A 26 -15.74 -18.56 -9.92
N HIS A 27 -14.79 -19.47 -9.72
CA HIS A 27 -14.85 -20.82 -10.29
C HIS A 27 -15.87 -21.71 -9.58
N LEU A 28 -16.00 -21.57 -8.25
CA LEU A 28 -16.98 -22.31 -7.44
C LEU A 28 -18.41 -21.78 -7.59
N GLY A 29 -18.60 -20.58 -8.17
CA GLY A 29 -19.90 -19.93 -8.26
C GLY A 29 -20.41 -19.40 -6.92
N GLU A 30 -19.51 -19.22 -5.95
CA GLU A 30 -19.83 -18.75 -4.60
C GLU A 30 -19.46 -17.27 -4.44
N GLU A 31 -20.21 -16.57 -3.59
CA GLU A 31 -19.91 -15.19 -3.22
C GLU A 31 -18.72 -15.13 -2.25
N LEU A 32 -17.71 -14.32 -2.58
CA LEU A 32 -16.61 -14.04 -1.67
C LEU A 32 -17.08 -13.14 -0.51
N LYS A 33 -17.28 -13.73 0.66
CA LYS A 33 -17.67 -13.01 1.87
C LYS A 33 -16.44 -12.43 2.58
N TRP A 34 -16.35 -11.10 2.58
CA TRP A 34 -15.34 -10.37 3.35
C TRP A 34 -15.72 -10.33 4.84
N LEU A 35 -14.72 -10.37 5.72
CA LEU A 35 -14.89 -10.35 7.19
C LEU A 35 -15.41 -8.99 7.73
N TRP A 36 -15.49 -7.95 6.90
CA TRP A 36 -15.85 -6.59 7.29
C TRP A 36 -16.84 -5.95 6.32
N THR A 37 -17.38 -4.78 6.68
CA THR A 37 -18.26 -4.01 5.80
C THR A 37 -17.50 -3.51 4.57
N LYS A 38 -18.20 -3.40 3.44
CA LYS A 38 -17.67 -2.90 2.15
C LYS A 38 -16.94 -1.55 2.25
N ASP A 39 -17.28 -0.76 3.27
CA ASP A 39 -16.78 0.60 3.48
C ASP A 39 -15.41 0.64 4.16
N LEU A 40 -14.87 -0.51 4.59
CA LEU A 40 -13.55 -0.57 5.22
C LEU A 40 -12.49 -0.10 4.23
N LYS A 41 -11.79 0.99 4.61
CA LYS A 41 -10.73 1.59 3.83
C LYS A 41 -9.47 0.74 3.86
N VAL A 42 -8.90 0.51 2.68
CA VAL A 42 -7.67 -0.25 2.49
C VAL A 42 -6.69 0.65 1.77
N ASN A 43 -5.72 1.16 2.51
CA ASN A 43 -4.64 1.95 1.95
C ASN A 43 -3.75 1.04 1.10
N THR A 44 -3.58 1.39 -0.17
CA THR A 44 -2.73 0.68 -1.11
C THR A 44 -1.57 1.56 -1.59
N VAL A 45 -0.57 0.94 -2.20
CA VAL A 45 0.52 1.65 -2.89
C VAL A 45 1.10 0.77 -3.99
N HIS A 46 1.36 1.33 -5.18
CA HIS A 46 1.98 0.56 -6.25
C HIS A 46 3.48 0.35 -5.98
N VAL A 47 4.03 -0.81 -6.37
CA VAL A 47 5.45 -1.16 -6.14
C VAL A 47 6.42 -0.14 -6.75
N ASP A 48 6.11 0.39 -7.93
CA ASP A 48 6.95 1.41 -8.59
C ASP A 48 6.92 2.74 -7.83
N ASP A 49 5.81 3.06 -7.15
CA ASP A 49 5.71 4.26 -6.32
C ASP A 49 6.53 4.11 -5.05
N VAL A 50 6.53 2.91 -4.46
CA VAL A 50 7.41 2.58 -3.32
C VAL A 50 8.87 2.71 -3.72
N ALA A 51 9.27 2.19 -4.88
CA ALA A 51 10.64 2.28 -5.38
C ALA A 51 11.07 3.75 -5.62
N ARG A 52 10.21 4.55 -6.24
CA ARG A 52 10.46 5.99 -6.44
C ARG A 52 10.54 6.76 -5.12
N ALA A 53 9.67 6.44 -4.15
CA ALA A 53 9.69 7.07 -2.84
C ALA A 53 10.94 6.71 -2.03
N LEU A 54 11.39 5.46 -2.09
CA LEU A 54 12.69 5.02 -1.53
C LEU A 54 13.83 5.86 -2.09
N TRP A 55 13.89 5.97 -3.42
CA TRP A 55 14.94 6.72 -4.11
C TRP A 55 14.94 8.19 -3.70
N ALA A 56 13.77 8.84 -3.73
CA ALA A 56 13.61 10.23 -3.33
C ALA A 56 14.02 10.48 -1.87
N ALA A 57 13.70 9.55 -0.95
CA ALA A 57 14.12 9.64 0.44
C ALA A 57 15.65 9.54 0.59
N CYS A 58 16.30 8.64 -0.15
CA CYS A 58 17.76 8.52 -0.17
C CYS A 58 18.42 9.78 -0.73
N GLU A 59 17.91 10.33 -1.84
CA GLU A 59 18.42 11.59 -2.40
C GLU A 59 18.26 12.77 -1.44
N TRP A 60 17.09 12.87 -0.79
CA TRP A 60 16.83 13.90 0.22
C TRP A 60 17.81 13.79 1.39
N GLN A 61 18.09 12.57 1.84
CA GLN A 61 19.07 12.32 2.90
C GLN A 61 20.49 12.69 2.46
N ALA A 62 20.89 12.34 1.23
CA ALA A 62 22.21 12.67 0.68
C ALA A 62 22.41 14.18 0.50
N LYS A 63 21.33 14.92 0.21
CA LYS A 63 21.32 16.40 0.09
C LYS A 63 21.31 17.12 1.45
N GLY A 64 21.50 16.42 2.56
CA GLY A 64 21.63 17.02 3.89
C GLY A 64 20.31 17.14 4.66
N LYS A 65 19.27 16.39 4.28
CA LYS A 65 17.97 16.34 5.00
C LYS A 65 17.33 17.73 5.15
N ALA A 66 17.17 18.44 4.04
CA ALA A 66 16.60 19.79 4.03
C ALA A 66 15.25 19.83 4.79
N GLY A 67 15.15 20.78 5.74
CA GLY A 67 13.97 20.96 6.59
C GLY A 67 13.81 19.95 7.73
N TRP A 68 14.78 19.06 7.97
CA TRP A 68 14.75 18.13 9.10
C TRP A 68 15.33 18.77 10.36
N ASP A 69 14.54 18.78 11.42
CA ASP A 69 15.00 19.12 12.75
C ASP A 69 14.87 17.90 13.68
N ALA A 70 16.01 17.37 14.11
CA ALA A 70 16.06 16.18 14.95
C ALA A 70 15.44 16.40 16.34
N SER A 71 15.37 17.65 16.81
CA SER A 71 14.83 17.98 18.14
C SER A 71 13.30 17.95 18.16
N THR A 72 12.65 18.32 17.05
CA THR A 72 11.19 18.39 16.93
C THR A 72 10.59 17.22 16.15
N MET A 73 11.32 16.66 15.19
CA MET A 73 10.85 15.60 14.28
C MET A 73 11.38 14.20 14.64
N GLY A 74 12.29 14.12 15.61
CA GLY A 74 12.85 12.88 16.14
C GLY A 74 14.22 12.51 15.55
N ALA A 75 14.83 11.43 16.05
CA ALA A 75 16.17 11.03 15.63
C ALA A 75 16.21 10.39 14.23
N VAL A 76 15.14 9.70 13.83
CA VAL A 76 15.09 8.90 12.60
C VAL A 76 13.96 9.37 11.70
N PRO A 77 14.26 9.91 10.49
CA PRO A 77 13.26 10.28 9.50
C PRO A 77 12.36 9.09 9.14
N THR A 78 11.06 9.23 9.40
CA THR A 78 10.07 8.20 9.12
C THR A 78 8.98 8.75 8.21
N PHE A 79 8.94 8.27 6.96
CA PHE A 79 7.95 8.67 5.97
C PHE A 79 6.84 7.62 5.84
N ASN A 80 5.59 8.08 5.81
CA ASN A 80 4.43 7.27 5.44
C ASN A 80 4.28 7.30 3.92
N ILE A 81 4.11 6.14 3.29
CA ILE A 81 3.88 6.04 1.85
C ILE A 81 2.57 5.32 1.63
N VAL A 82 1.68 6.03 0.95
CA VAL A 82 0.34 5.58 0.57
C VAL A 82 0.03 6.20 -0.79
N ASP A 83 -0.74 5.51 -1.61
CA ASP A 83 -1.28 6.13 -2.81
C ASP A 83 -2.32 7.20 -2.47
N HIS A 84 -2.65 8.04 -3.45
CA HIS A 84 -3.68 9.07 -3.28
C HIS A 84 -5.11 8.51 -3.37
N THR A 85 -5.27 7.19 -3.52
CA THR A 85 -6.57 6.59 -3.79
C THR A 85 -7.32 6.30 -2.49
N ASN A 86 -8.63 6.56 -2.48
CA ASN A 86 -9.48 6.30 -1.33
C ASN A 86 -10.12 4.90 -1.39
N THR A 87 -9.28 3.90 -1.67
CA THR A 87 -9.68 2.52 -1.97
C THR A 87 -10.37 1.86 -0.76
N ASN A 88 -11.48 1.17 -1.01
CA ASN A 88 -12.23 0.41 -0.01
C ASN A 88 -12.43 -1.06 -0.42
N GLN A 89 -12.81 -1.92 0.53
CA GLN A 89 -13.01 -3.35 0.28
C GLN A 89 -14.07 -3.63 -0.79
N GLY A 90 -15.13 -2.82 -0.87
CA GLY A 90 -16.14 -2.93 -1.92
C GLY A 90 -15.55 -2.75 -3.32
N GLN A 91 -14.68 -1.75 -3.50
CA GLN A 91 -13.99 -1.51 -4.78
C GLN A 91 -13.05 -2.67 -5.15
N LEU A 92 -12.36 -3.26 -4.17
CA LEU A 92 -11.50 -4.43 -4.40
C LEU A 92 -12.29 -5.70 -4.75
N ALA A 93 -13.53 -5.84 -4.28
CA ALA A 93 -14.35 -7.02 -4.51
C ALA A 93 -15.08 -7.03 -5.87
N THR A 94 -15.17 -5.89 -6.55
CA THR A 94 -16.00 -5.73 -7.76
C THR A 94 -15.25 -6.00 -9.07
N HIS A 95 -13.92 -6.15 -9.02
CA HIS A 95 -13.06 -6.41 -10.18
C HIS A 95 -12.45 -7.81 -10.14
#